data_AF-A0A969IS78-F1
#
_entry.id   AF-A0A969IS78-F1
#
_cell.length_a   1.000
_cell.length_b   1.000
_cell.length_c   1.000
_cell.angle_alpha   90.00
_cell.angle_beta   90.00
_cell.angle_gamma   90.00
#
_symmetry.space_group_name_H-M   'P 1'
#
loop_
_entity.id
_entity.type
_entity.pdbx_description
1 polymer ?
#
loop_
_entity_poly.entity_id
_entity_poly.type
_entity_poly.pdbx_seq_one_letter_code
_entity_poly.pdbx_strand_id
1 'polypeptide(L)'
;MGFMIWSRAENDRVVFADEKYKGLAEYIDQRDLSVTSVVYNNRFAEKLRETIFQLDGLLVWVNPIEDGDTREILDPLLEEAIAKGVAVNTQPKTILKIGTKRVLYETRDLPWGSDVRLYERLDDFKASFGVSLAQSGMRVLKQYRGDGGTGIYKVSALDNASSLISVLHAKRGSVEDRMTLEVLYAKFAPILKTADRSS
;
A
#
# COMPACT_ATOMS: atom_id res chain seq x y z
N MET A 1 -26.75 -1.64 -2.83
CA MET A 1 -25.28 -1.62 -3.02
C MET A 1 -24.61 -2.67 -2.14
N GLY A 2 -23.41 -3.12 -2.45
CA GLY A 2 -22.64 -4.06 -1.62
C GLY A 2 -21.50 -3.39 -0.88
N PHE A 3 -21.19 -3.90 0.31
CA PHE A 3 -19.96 -3.57 1.03
C PHE A 3 -19.12 -4.84 1.17
N MET A 4 -17.94 -4.85 0.55
CA MET A 4 -17.04 -5.99 0.57
C MET A 4 -15.97 -5.90 1.66
N ILE A 5 -15.87 -6.95 2.48
CA ILE A 5 -14.84 -7.12 3.52
C ILE A 5 -14.16 -8.47 3.40
N TRP A 6 -12.91 -8.55 3.85
CA TRP A 6 -12.19 -9.82 3.92
C TRP A 6 -12.58 -10.63 5.17
N SER A 7 -12.63 -11.96 5.02
CA SER A 7 -12.74 -12.92 6.12
C SER A 7 -12.03 -14.22 5.77
N ARG A 8 -11.55 -14.94 6.78
CA ARG A 8 -10.94 -16.28 6.62
C ARG A 8 -11.98 -17.37 6.35
N ALA A 9 -13.18 -17.21 6.88
CA ALA A 9 -14.29 -18.15 6.72
C ALA A 9 -15.45 -17.49 5.97
N GLU A 10 -16.22 -18.31 5.25
CA GLU A 10 -17.46 -17.95 4.55
C GLU A 10 -18.62 -17.65 5.53
N ASN A 11 -18.30 -17.17 6.74
CA ASN A 11 -19.26 -16.84 7.77
C ASN A 11 -20.07 -15.60 7.36
N ASP A 12 -21.30 -15.48 7.88
CA ASP A 12 -22.18 -14.30 7.78
C ASP A 12 -21.62 -13.10 8.55
N ARG A 13 -20.40 -12.67 8.23
CA ARG A 13 -19.85 -11.44 8.80
C ARG A 13 -20.65 -10.28 8.22
N VAL A 14 -21.53 -9.74 9.05
CA VAL A 14 -22.26 -8.52 8.74
C VAL A 14 -21.32 -7.35 8.90
N VAL A 15 -21.10 -6.59 7.82
CA VAL A 15 -20.17 -5.45 7.78
C VAL A 15 -20.45 -4.49 8.94
N PHE A 16 -21.69 -4.09 9.16
CA PHE A 16 -22.05 -3.09 10.17
C PHE A 16 -22.22 -3.64 11.59
N ALA A 17 -21.90 -4.91 11.84
CA ALA A 17 -21.78 -5.42 13.21
C ALA A 17 -20.45 -5.02 13.87
N ASP A 18 -19.45 -4.60 13.08
CA ASP A 18 -18.13 -4.20 13.57
C ASP A 18 -18.13 -2.71 13.94
N GLU A 19 -17.70 -2.37 15.17
CA GLU A 19 -17.71 -0.99 15.67
C GLU A 19 -16.96 -0.02 14.76
N LYS A 20 -15.92 -0.49 14.06
CA LYS A 20 -15.13 0.35 13.14
C LYS A 20 -15.97 0.96 12.01
N TYR A 21 -17.13 0.37 11.68
CA TYR A 21 -17.99 0.83 10.59
C TYR A 21 -19.29 1.48 11.06
N LYS A 22 -19.49 1.63 12.38
CA LYS A 22 -20.74 2.15 12.94
C LYS A 22 -21.15 3.50 12.35
N GLY A 23 -20.22 4.46 12.29
CA GLY A 23 -20.54 5.79 11.74
C GLY A 23 -20.89 5.78 10.26
N LEU A 24 -20.31 4.84 9.49
CA LEU A 24 -20.69 4.65 8.09
C LEU A 24 -22.07 4.01 7.96
N ALA A 25 -22.39 3.04 8.82
CA ALA A 25 -23.71 2.41 8.88
C ALA A 25 -24.80 3.46 9.15
N GLU A 26 -24.58 4.32 10.15
CA GLU A 26 -25.50 5.43 10.48
C GLU A 26 -25.71 6.38 9.31
N TYR A 27 -24.65 6.74 8.58
CA TYR A 27 -24.74 7.66 7.44
C TYR A 27 -25.49 7.06 6.23
N ILE A 28 -25.35 5.75 6.04
CA ILE A 28 -26.03 5.00 4.98
C ILE A 28 -27.52 4.83 5.30
N ASP A 29 -27.84 4.51 6.55
CA ASP A 29 -29.22 4.39 7.05
C ASP A 29 -29.99 5.72 6.85
N GLN A 30 -29.35 6.85 7.16
CA GLN A 30 -29.91 8.19 6.91
C GLN A 30 -30.19 8.53 5.44
N ARG A 31 -29.72 7.73 4.48
CA ARG A 31 -29.88 7.94 3.04
C ARG A 31 -30.77 6.92 2.38
N ASP A 32 -31.41 6.05 3.16
CA ASP A 32 -32.26 4.96 2.68
C ASP A 32 -31.53 4.05 1.67
N LEU A 33 -30.20 3.92 1.81
CA LEU A 33 -29.38 3.06 0.97
C LEU A 33 -29.36 1.64 1.52
N SER A 34 -29.88 0.68 0.76
CA SER A 34 -29.76 -0.74 1.10
C SER A 34 -28.32 -1.23 0.85
N VAL A 35 -27.69 -1.76 1.90
CA VAL A 35 -26.34 -2.33 1.85
C VAL A 35 -26.34 -3.80 2.22
N THR A 36 -25.85 -4.62 1.31
CA THR A 36 -25.60 -6.04 1.55
C THR A 36 -24.12 -6.28 1.88
N SER A 37 -23.85 -7.10 2.87
CA SER A 37 -22.48 -7.52 3.20
C SER A 37 -21.98 -8.53 2.16
N VAL A 38 -20.81 -8.27 1.58
CA VAL A 38 -20.12 -9.17 0.65
C VAL A 38 -18.85 -9.65 1.33
N VAL A 39 -18.85 -10.87 1.83
CA VAL A 39 -17.65 -11.44 2.47
C VAL A 39 -16.76 -12.01 1.38
N TYR A 40 -15.51 -11.57 1.32
CA TYR A 40 -14.53 -11.94 0.31
C TYR A 40 -13.40 -12.79 0.88
N ASN A 41 -13.02 -13.82 0.13
CA ASN A 41 -11.77 -14.56 0.25
C ASN A 41 -11.45 -15.20 -1.10
N ASN A 42 -10.18 -15.30 -1.47
CA ASN A 42 -9.73 -15.95 -2.69
C ASN A 42 -10.33 -17.35 -2.89
N ARG A 43 -10.52 -18.11 -1.80
CA ARG A 43 -11.02 -19.50 -1.83
C ARG A 43 -12.47 -19.64 -2.28
N PHE A 44 -13.29 -18.60 -2.15
CA PHE A 44 -14.71 -18.64 -2.50
C PHE A 44 -15.16 -17.43 -3.32
N ALA A 45 -14.22 -16.66 -3.87
CA ALA A 45 -14.48 -15.48 -4.70
C ALA A 45 -15.40 -15.78 -5.89
N GLU A 46 -15.29 -16.97 -6.48
CA GLU A 46 -16.12 -17.41 -7.61
C GLU A 46 -17.62 -17.31 -7.31
N LYS A 47 -18.03 -17.74 -6.11
CA LYS A 47 -19.43 -17.75 -5.69
C LYS A 47 -20.02 -16.34 -5.55
N LEU A 48 -19.18 -15.32 -5.42
CA LEU A 48 -19.61 -13.95 -5.21
C LEU A 48 -20.03 -13.27 -6.52
N ARG A 49 -19.68 -13.81 -7.69
CA ARG A 49 -19.97 -13.19 -8.98
C ARG A 49 -21.45 -12.91 -9.18
N GLU A 50 -22.30 -13.90 -8.96
CA GLU A 50 -23.75 -13.76 -9.12
C GLU A 50 -24.31 -12.64 -8.24
N THR A 51 -23.89 -12.61 -6.97
CA THR A 51 -24.30 -11.58 -6.01
C THR A 51 -23.77 -10.20 -6.42
N ILE A 52 -22.49 -10.09 -6.77
CA ILE A 52 -21.84 -8.81 -7.08
C ILE A 52 -22.41 -8.17 -8.34
N PHE A 53 -22.66 -8.97 -9.39
CA PHE A 53 -23.12 -8.45 -10.68
C PHE A 53 -24.57 -7.94 -10.67
N GLN A 54 -25.32 -8.22 -9.61
CA GLN A 54 -26.68 -7.69 -9.42
C GLN A 54 -26.70 -6.37 -8.63
N LEU A 55 -25.55 -5.86 -8.18
CA LEU A 55 -25.47 -4.64 -7.39
C LEU A 55 -25.36 -3.40 -8.29
N ASP A 56 -25.98 -2.30 -7.88
CA ASP A 56 -25.75 -0.99 -8.53
C ASP A 56 -24.34 -0.43 -8.25
N GLY A 57 -23.75 -0.84 -7.12
CA GLY A 57 -22.42 -0.41 -6.72
C GLY A 57 -21.83 -1.28 -5.62
N LEU A 58 -20.50 -1.27 -5.54
CA LEU A 58 -19.71 -2.09 -4.63
C LEU A 58 -18.62 -1.24 -3.96
N LEU A 59 -18.70 -1.12 -2.64
CA LEU A 59 -17.65 -0.52 -1.82
C LEU A 59 -16.68 -1.62 -1.36
N VAL A 60 -15.47 -1.61 -1.90
CA VAL A 60 -14.43 -2.60 -1.61
C VAL A 60 -13.55 -2.11 -0.45
N TRP A 61 -13.54 -2.87 0.63
CA TRP A 61 -12.69 -2.66 1.80
C TRP A 61 -11.94 -3.96 2.16
N VAL A 62 -11.07 -4.37 1.25
CA VAL A 62 -10.28 -5.60 1.37
C VAL A 62 -8.79 -5.24 1.36
N ASN A 63 -8.05 -5.73 2.34
CA ASN A 63 -6.59 -5.67 2.31
C ASN A 63 -6.08 -6.78 1.37
N PRO A 64 -5.40 -6.44 0.27
CA PRO A 64 -5.05 -7.40 -0.78
C PRO A 64 -3.99 -8.44 -0.43
N ILE A 65 -3.26 -8.26 0.66
CA ILE A 65 -2.15 -9.11 1.09
C ILE A 65 -2.46 -9.88 2.37
N GLU A 66 -3.73 -9.90 2.77
CA GLU A 66 -4.16 -10.58 3.99
C GLU A 66 -4.00 -12.10 3.83
N ASP A 67 -3.45 -12.78 4.85
CA ASP A 67 -3.11 -14.21 4.83
C ASP A 67 -2.11 -14.64 3.72
N GLY A 68 -1.31 -13.71 3.18
CA GLY A 68 -0.32 -13.99 2.14
C GLY A 68 -0.91 -14.09 0.72
N ASP A 69 -2.18 -13.73 0.56
CA ASP A 69 -2.86 -13.68 -0.73
C ASP A 69 -2.32 -12.56 -1.64
N THR A 70 -2.64 -12.65 -2.93
CA THR A 70 -2.38 -11.61 -3.93
C THR A 70 -3.69 -11.07 -4.52
N ARG A 71 -3.61 -10.00 -5.32
CA ARG A 71 -4.76 -9.42 -6.04
C ARG A 71 -5.14 -10.17 -7.31
N GLU A 72 -4.47 -11.27 -7.65
CA GLU A 72 -4.67 -12.00 -8.91
C GLU A 72 -6.10 -12.52 -9.10
N ILE A 73 -6.84 -12.74 -8.01
CA ILE A 73 -8.25 -13.17 -8.05
C ILE A 73 -9.19 -11.97 -7.88
N LEU A 74 -8.88 -11.05 -6.96
CA LEU A 74 -9.75 -9.91 -6.66
C LEU A 74 -9.85 -8.94 -7.84
N ASP A 75 -8.73 -8.62 -8.48
CA ASP A 75 -8.72 -7.59 -9.52
C ASP A 75 -9.54 -8.01 -10.75
N PRO A 76 -9.42 -9.23 -11.31
CA PRO A 76 -10.31 -9.69 -12.38
C PRO A 76 -11.79 -9.69 -11.98
N LEU A 77 -12.14 -10.12 -10.77
CA LEU A 77 -13.52 -10.09 -10.27
C LEU A 77 -14.10 -8.66 -10.28
N LEU A 78 -13.30 -7.67 -9.85
CA LEU A 78 -13.70 -6.26 -9.85
C LEU A 78 -13.79 -5.70 -11.28
N GLU A 79 -12.88 -6.08 -12.17
CA GLU A 79 -12.95 -5.69 -13.59
C GLU A 79 -14.19 -6.24 -14.29
N GLU A 80 -14.54 -7.51 -14.03
CA GLU A 80 -15.78 -8.13 -14.52
C GLU A 80 -17.03 -7.39 -13.98
N ALA A 81 -17.05 -7.04 -12.69
CA ALA A 81 -18.15 -6.29 -12.09
C ALA A 81 -18.33 -4.91 -12.76
N ILE A 82 -17.23 -4.19 -12.99
CA ILE A 82 -17.24 -2.91 -13.71
C ILE A 82 -17.77 -3.09 -15.14
N ALA A 83 -17.33 -4.14 -15.84
CA ALA A 83 -17.80 -4.45 -17.19
C ALA A 83 -19.29 -4.78 -17.25
N LYS A 84 -19.88 -5.27 -16.15
CA LYS A 84 -21.32 -5.51 -15.98
C LYS A 84 -22.11 -4.27 -15.55
N GLY A 85 -21.44 -3.13 -15.34
CA GLY A 85 -22.08 -1.86 -14.99
C GLY A 85 -22.11 -1.56 -13.49
N VAL A 86 -21.50 -2.38 -12.65
CA VAL A 86 -21.43 -2.15 -11.20
C VAL A 86 -20.47 -0.99 -10.92
N ALA A 87 -20.93 0.03 -10.19
CA ALA A 87 -20.06 1.12 -9.75
C ALA A 87 -19.13 0.66 -8.62
N VAL A 88 -17.83 0.49 -8.91
CA VAL A 88 -16.84 0.06 -7.91
C VAL A 88 -15.99 1.26 -7.45
N ASN A 89 -15.89 1.49 -6.14
CA ASN A 89 -15.11 2.63 -5.60
C ASN A 89 -13.60 2.51 -5.85
N THR A 90 -13.08 1.29 -5.91
CA THR A 90 -11.65 1.02 -6.13
C THR A 90 -11.42 0.37 -7.49
N GLN A 91 -11.14 1.17 -8.52
CA GLN A 91 -10.76 0.63 -9.83
C GLN A 91 -9.39 -0.04 -9.73
N PRO A 92 -9.25 -1.34 -10.09
CA PRO A 92 -8.00 -2.09 -9.95
C PRO A 92 -6.78 -1.38 -10.55
N LYS A 93 -6.90 -0.87 -11.78
CA LYS A 93 -5.83 -0.12 -12.45
C LYS A 93 -5.38 1.13 -11.69
N THR A 94 -6.29 1.78 -10.97
CA THR A 94 -5.97 2.95 -10.14
C THR A 94 -5.28 2.51 -8.85
N ILE A 95 -5.78 1.45 -8.20
CA ILE A 95 -5.16 0.87 -6.99
C ILE A 95 -3.70 0.48 -7.27
N LEU A 96 -3.41 -0.13 -8.41
CA LEU A 96 -2.04 -0.50 -8.78
C LEU A 96 -1.12 0.71 -8.89
N LYS A 97 -1.63 1.84 -9.43
CA LYS A 97 -0.88 3.10 -9.54
C LYS A 97 -0.63 3.75 -8.18
N ILE A 98 -1.63 3.79 -7.30
CA ILE A 98 -1.53 4.48 -6.01
C ILE A 98 -1.03 3.59 -4.86
N GLY A 99 -1.08 2.26 -5.03
CA GLY A 99 -0.77 1.27 -4.00
C GLY A 99 0.72 1.07 -3.74
N THR A 100 1.58 1.80 -4.46
CA THR A 100 3.03 1.72 -4.32
C THR A 100 3.60 3.08 -3.94
N LYS A 101 4.77 3.11 -3.31
CA LYS A 101 5.42 4.37 -2.94
C LYS A 101 5.96 5.16 -4.15
N ARG A 102 5.91 4.59 -5.35
CA ARG A 102 6.23 5.30 -6.60
C ARG A 102 5.28 6.46 -6.87
N VAL A 103 4.03 6.40 -6.40
CA VAL A 103 3.09 7.52 -6.50
C VAL A 103 3.67 8.80 -5.88
N LEU A 104 4.49 8.70 -4.82
CA LEU A 104 5.14 9.86 -4.19
C LEU A 104 6.16 10.52 -5.12
N TYR A 105 6.83 9.73 -5.95
CA TYR A 105 7.76 10.23 -6.94
C TYR A 105 7.04 10.81 -8.15
N GLU A 106 6.00 10.13 -8.65
CA GLU A 106 5.22 10.57 -9.81
C GLU A 106 4.44 11.87 -9.54
N THR A 107 4.07 12.12 -8.29
CA THR A 107 3.32 13.32 -7.87
C THR A 107 4.19 14.42 -7.24
N ARG A 108 5.52 14.25 -7.24
CA ARG A 108 6.46 15.14 -6.52
C ARG A 108 6.43 16.60 -6.99
N ASP A 109 6.08 16.83 -8.25
CA ASP A 109 6.08 18.15 -8.88
C ASP A 109 4.72 18.88 -8.73
N LEU A 110 3.73 18.24 -8.08
CA LEU A 110 2.45 18.89 -7.77
C LEU A 110 2.61 19.90 -6.62
N PRO A 111 1.68 20.87 -6.46
CA PRO A 111 1.79 21.91 -5.42
C PRO A 111 1.88 21.39 -3.97
N TRP A 112 1.39 20.17 -3.72
CA TRP A 112 1.46 19.47 -2.43
C TRP A 112 2.51 18.35 -2.41
N GLY A 113 3.33 18.27 -3.47
CA GLY A 113 4.44 17.35 -3.58
C GLY A 113 5.57 17.67 -2.60
N SER A 114 6.63 16.87 -2.66
CA SER A 114 7.80 16.99 -1.78
C SER A 114 9.07 16.58 -2.51
N ASP A 115 10.23 16.90 -1.95
CA ASP A 115 11.52 16.45 -2.48
C ASP A 115 11.65 14.91 -2.36
N VAL A 116 11.21 14.23 -3.41
CA VAL A 116 11.21 12.77 -3.55
C VAL A 116 12.14 12.38 -4.68
N ARG A 117 13.03 11.42 -4.38
CA ARG A 117 13.91 10.79 -5.36
C ARG A 117 13.60 9.30 -5.47
N LEU A 118 13.74 8.76 -6.67
CA LEU A 118 13.59 7.34 -6.96
C LEU A 118 14.97 6.73 -7.21
N TYR A 119 15.23 5.58 -6.59
CA TYR A 119 16.42 4.78 -6.84
C TYR A 119 15.97 3.40 -7.30
N GLU A 120 16.14 3.11 -8.59
CA GLU A 120 15.74 1.83 -9.18
C GLU A 120 16.88 0.81 -9.08
N ARG A 121 18.14 1.27 -9.11
CA ARG A 121 19.33 0.43 -9.04
C ARG A 121 20.20 0.82 -7.86
N LEU A 122 21.00 -0.16 -7.40
CA LEU A 122 21.98 0.07 -6.34
C LEU A 122 23.01 1.14 -6.71
N ASP A 123 23.44 1.17 -7.97
CA ASP A 123 24.45 2.14 -8.43
C ASP A 123 23.91 3.57 -8.37
N ASP A 124 22.65 3.79 -8.78
CA ASP A 124 21.98 5.10 -8.68
C ASP A 124 21.88 5.55 -7.22
N PHE A 125 21.54 4.61 -6.33
CA PHE A 125 21.45 4.86 -4.90
C PHE A 125 22.80 5.27 -4.32
N LYS A 126 23.87 4.53 -4.64
CA LYS A 126 25.24 4.85 -4.22
C LYS A 126 25.72 6.20 -4.75
N ALA A 127 25.40 6.52 -6.00
CA ALA A 127 25.88 7.72 -6.66
C ALA A 127 25.25 9.01 -6.12
N SER A 128 24.01 8.95 -5.62
CA SER A 128 23.23 10.18 -5.38
C SER A 128 22.58 10.30 -4.01
N PHE A 129 22.43 9.21 -3.24
CA PHE A 129 21.83 9.29 -1.91
C PHE A 129 22.69 10.07 -0.91
N GLY A 130 24.00 9.81 -0.86
CA GLY A 130 24.91 10.52 0.04
C GLY A 130 24.88 12.03 -0.17
N VAL A 131 24.89 12.47 -1.43
CA VAL A 131 24.77 13.90 -1.80
C VAL A 131 23.42 14.46 -1.33
N SER A 132 22.34 13.74 -1.59
CA SER A 132 20.99 14.13 -1.18
C SER A 132 20.83 14.24 0.33
N LEU A 133 21.45 13.34 1.09
CA LEU A 133 21.46 13.34 2.55
C LEU A 133 22.31 14.49 3.11
N ALA A 134 23.50 14.74 2.54
CA ALA A 134 24.36 15.84 2.97
C ALA A 134 23.70 17.21 2.78
N GLN A 135 22.88 17.38 1.74
CA GLN A 135 22.15 18.62 1.47
C GLN A 135 21.00 18.88 2.46
N SER A 136 20.30 17.85 2.92
CA SER A 136 19.11 18.00 3.78
C SER A 136 19.35 17.66 5.26
N GLY A 137 20.49 17.04 5.60
CA GLY A 137 20.81 16.50 6.92
C GLY A 137 20.00 15.27 7.33
N MET A 138 18.84 15.05 6.72
CA MET A 138 17.93 13.94 7.01
C MET A 138 17.17 13.50 5.75
N ARG A 139 16.98 12.19 5.58
CA ARG A 139 16.16 11.58 4.53
C ARG A 139 15.32 10.44 5.06
N VAL A 140 14.18 10.18 4.41
CA VAL A 140 13.36 9.00 4.67
C VAL A 140 13.42 8.08 3.46
N LEU A 141 13.96 6.88 3.64
CA LEU A 141 13.95 5.83 2.63
C LEU A 141 12.65 5.03 2.76
N LYS A 142 11.99 4.78 1.62
CA LYS A 142 10.76 4.00 1.55
C LYS A 142 10.90 2.97 0.44
N GLN A 143 10.70 1.71 0.75
CA GLN A 143 10.62 0.65 -0.25
C GLN A 143 9.36 0.81 -1.12
N TYR A 144 9.40 0.24 -2.34
CA TYR A 144 8.33 0.32 -3.33
C TYR A 144 6.99 -0.19 -2.80
N ARG A 145 7.01 -1.32 -2.08
CA ARG A 145 5.88 -1.90 -1.35
C ARG A 145 6.20 -2.05 0.13
N GLY A 146 5.16 -2.05 0.96
CA GLY A 146 5.24 -2.26 2.40
C GLY A 146 4.11 -1.54 3.14
N ASP A 147 3.73 -2.08 4.29
CA ASP A 147 2.69 -1.59 5.18
C ASP A 147 3.20 -1.47 6.63
N GLY A 148 2.44 -0.80 7.50
CA GLY A 148 2.70 -0.79 8.95
C GLY A 148 4.08 -0.30 9.40
N GLY A 149 4.78 0.51 8.60
CA GLY A 149 6.16 0.97 8.88
C GLY A 149 7.27 0.03 8.38
N THR A 150 6.92 -1.13 7.81
CA THR A 150 7.87 -2.02 7.15
C THR A 150 8.46 -1.34 5.91
N GLY A 151 9.79 -1.44 5.73
CA GLY A 151 10.48 -0.83 4.60
C GLY A 151 10.59 0.70 4.64
N ILE A 152 10.33 1.34 5.79
CA ILE A 152 10.46 2.79 5.98
C ILE A 152 11.58 3.10 6.97
N TYR A 153 12.60 3.84 6.55
CA TYR A 153 13.78 4.13 7.37
C TYR A 153 14.03 5.64 7.42
N LYS A 154 14.16 6.19 8.62
CA LYS A 154 14.71 7.54 8.82
C LYS A 154 16.24 7.42 8.81
N VAL A 155 16.92 8.23 8.00
CA VAL A 155 18.37 8.32 7.94
C VAL A 155 18.78 9.76 8.25
N SER A 156 19.65 9.95 9.23
CA SER A 156 20.16 11.28 9.62
C SER A 156 21.67 11.31 9.49
N ALA A 157 22.23 12.40 8.96
CA ALA A 157 23.65 12.65 9.02
C ALA A 157 24.04 12.99 10.47
N LEU A 158 25.04 12.30 11.02
CA LEU A 158 25.55 12.58 12.36
C LEU A 158 26.76 13.51 12.32
N ASP A 159 27.57 13.36 11.28
CA ASP A 159 28.73 14.20 11.01
C ASP A 159 29.06 14.13 9.51
N ASN A 160 29.19 15.30 8.89
CA ASN A 160 29.45 15.42 7.45
C ASN A 160 30.88 14.97 7.08
N ALA A 161 31.80 14.91 8.04
CA ALA A 161 33.19 14.51 7.79
C ALA A 161 33.42 12.98 7.84
N SER A 162 32.74 12.27 8.75
CA SER A 162 32.97 10.85 9.01
C SER A 162 32.08 9.88 8.20
N SER A 163 31.19 10.40 7.35
CA SER A 163 30.17 9.60 6.62
C SER A 163 29.31 8.71 7.53
N LEU A 164 29.26 9.03 8.82
CA LEU A 164 28.49 8.29 9.82
C LEU A 164 27.05 8.79 9.83
N ILE A 165 26.12 7.85 9.80
CA ILE A 165 24.69 8.10 9.76
C ILE A 165 23.98 7.36 10.89
N SER A 166 22.86 7.92 11.34
CA SER A 166 21.89 7.20 12.16
C SER A 166 20.76 6.69 11.30
N VAL A 167 20.33 5.46 11.54
CA VAL A 167 19.27 4.79 10.78
C VAL A 167 18.25 4.21 11.75
N LEU A 168 17.01 4.64 11.64
CA LEU A 168 15.90 4.13 12.44
C LEU A 168 14.82 3.53 11.52
N HIS A 169 14.52 2.24 11.70
CA HIS A 169 13.39 1.60 11.02
C HIS A 169 12.10 2.02 11.73
N ALA A 170 11.10 2.49 10.97
CA ALA A 170 9.81 2.90 11.50
C ALA A 170 8.94 1.74 12.07
N LYS A 171 9.36 0.48 11.92
CA LYS A 171 8.66 -0.67 12.49
C LYS A 171 8.73 -0.60 14.03
N ARG A 172 7.59 -0.80 14.69
CA ARG A 172 7.48 -0.75 16.16
C ARG A 172 8.53 -1.65 16.83
N GLY A 173 9.20 -1.13 17.87
CA GLY A 173 10.24 -1.83 18.62
C GLY A 173 11.63 -1.78 17.99
N SER A 174 11.80 -1.12 16.84
CA SER A 174 13.12 -0.91 16.25
C SER A 174 13.92 0.12 17.05
N VAL A 175 15.22 -0.09 17.13
CA VAL A 175 16.19 0.84 17.74
C VAL A 175 16.98 1.58 16.66
N GLU A 176 17.51 2.75 17.00
CA GLU A 176 18.39 3.50 16.12
C GLU A 176 19.76 2.81 16.04
N ASP A 177 20.24 2.64 14.82
CA ASP A 177 21.53 2.03 14.51
C ASP A 177 22.48 3.06 13.89
N ARG A 178 23.77 3.00 14.22
CA ARG A 178 24.79 3.91 13.70
C ARG A 178 25.70 3.14 12.75
N MET A 179 25.78 3.59 11.50
CA MET A 179 26.53 2.90 10.47
C MET A 179 27.12 3.88 9.45
N THR A 180 27.97 3.38 8.56
CA THR A 180 28.45 4.14 7.41
C THR A 180 27.48 4.03 6.24
N LEU A 181 27.58 4.94 5.26
CA LEU A 181 26.84 4.83 4.00
C LEU A 181 27.10 3.50 3.27
N GLU A 182 28.33 2.97 3.27
CA GLU A 182 28.63 1.68 2.64
C GLU A 182 27.89 0.51 3.29
N VAL A 183 27.79 0.50 4.63
CA VAL A 183 27.02 -0.52 5.34
C VAL A 183 25.53 -0.40 5.02
N LEU A 184 25.00 0.84 4.94
CA LEU A 184 23.64 1.07 4.49
C LEU A 184 23.41 0.54 3.06
N TYR A 185 24.32 0.83 2.12
CA TYR A 185 24.20 0.36 0.75
C TYR A 185 24.22 -1.16 0.65
N ALA A 186 25.09 -1.84 1.42
CA ALA A 186 25.10 -3.30 1.50
C ALA A 186 23.77 -3.86 2.02
N LYS A 187 23.15 -3.21 3.01
CA LYS A 187 21.84 -3.59 3.56
C LYS A 187 20.70 -3.44 2.55
N PHE A 188 20.78 -2.44 1.67
CA PHE A 188 19.76 -2.18 0.65
C PHE A 188 20.03 -2.90 -0.68
N ALA A 189 21.24 -3.43 -0.90
CA ALA A 189 21.60 -4.14 -2.11
C ALA A 189 20.65 -5.30 -2.46
N PRO A 190 20.20 -6.17 -1.52
CA PRO A 190 19.25 -7.23 -1.84
C PRO A 190 17.86 -6.73 -2.25
N ILE A 191 17.50 -5.49 -1.89
CA ILE A 191 16.19 -4.90 -2.18
C ILE A 191 16.22 -4.26 -3.57
N LEU A 192 17.32 -3.58 -3.91
CA LEU A 192 17.52 -2.88 -5.19
C LEU A 192 17.98 -3.79 -6.33
N LYS A 193 18.36 -5.05 -6.05
CA LYS A 193 18.65 -6.07 -7.07
C LYS A 193 17.39 -6.74 -7.64
N THR A 194 16.23 -6.48 -7.06
CA THR A 194 14.97 -7.20 -7.35
C THR A 194 13.94 -6.34 -8.08
N ALA A 195 14.38 -5.26 -8.73
CA ALA A 195 13.52 -4.38 -9.52
C ALA A 195 13.17 -4.93 -10.92
N ASP A 196 13.32 -6.24 -11.13
CA ASP A 196 12.77 -6.91 -12.31
C ASP A 196 11.40 -7.51 -11.95
N ARG A 197 10.38 -6.65 -11.89
CA ARG A 197 8.98 -7.07 -11.93
C ARG A 197 8.17 -6.03 -12.71
N SER A 198 8.31 -6.09 -14.03
CA SER A 198 7.26 -5.70 -14.96
C SER A 198 6.12 -6.72 -14.87
N SER A 199 5.04 -6.35 -14.17
CA SER A 199 3.63 -6.75 -14.39
C SER A 199 2.79 -6.22 -13.23
#